data_AF-A0A6P2F5G1-F1
#
_entry.id   AF-A0A6P2F5G1-F1
#
_cell.length_a   1.000
_cell.length_b   1.000
_cell.length_c   1.000
_cell.angle_alpha   90.00
_cell.angle_beta   90.00
_cell.angle_gamma   90.00
#
_symmetry.space_group_name_H-M   'P 1'
#
loop_
_entity.id
_entity.type
_entity.pdbx_description
1 polymer ?
#
loop_
_entity_poly.entity_id
_entity_poly.type
_entity_poly.pdbx_seq_one_letter_code
_entity_poly.pdbx_strand_id
1 'polypeptide(L)'
;MSVNKLRLGPLPKSEPVKLTVTLSAELKATLDRYAVLHAQTYGERVDAAALVPHMLEAFMARDRGFRKMGDNGSFSPLQANRHSPQHDA
;
A
#
# COMPACT_ATOMS: atom_id res chain seq x y z
N MET A 1 24.29 -35.73 -5.70
CA MET A 1 22.97 -35.09 -5.91
C MET A 1 22.95 -33.75 -5.18
N SER A 2 23.38 -32.68 -5.83
CA SER A 2 23.44 -31.34 -5.25
C SER A 2 22.06 -30.69 -5.30
N VAL A 3 21.44 -30.50 -4.13
CA VAL A 3 20.19 -29.77 -3.98
C VAL A 3 20.43 -28.28 -4.29
N ASN A 4 19.92 -27.81 -5.44
CA ASN A 4 19.87 -26.40 -5.76
C ASN A 4 19.00 -25.68 -4.73
N LYS A 5 19.63 -25.02 -3.75
CA LYS A 5 18.95 -24.09 -2.84
C LYS A 5 18.39 -22.94 -3.68
N LEU A 6 17.07 -22.79 -3.69
CA LEU A 6 16.40 -21.62 -4.24
C LEU A 6 17.00 -20.38 -3.56
N ARG A 7 17.46 -19.41 -4.36
CA ARG A 7 18.04 -18.13 -3.89
C ARG A 7 17.00 -17.24 -3.21
N LEU A 8 15.72 -17.60 -3.33
CA LEU A 8 14.63 -16.99 -2.59
C LEU A 8 14.48 -17.74 -1.28
N GLY A 9 14.93 -17.12 -0.19
CA GLY A 9 14.61 -17.57 1.16
C GLY A 9 13.09 -17.56 1.39
N PRO A 10 12.61 -18.08 2.54
CA PRO A 10 11.18 -18.02 2.85
C PRO A 10 10.66 -16.59 2.69
N LEU A 11 9.57 -16.45 1.93
CA LEU A 11 8.95 -15.15 1.70
C LEU A 11 8.58 -14.50 3.03
N PRO A 12 8.82 -13.19 3.20
CA PRO A 12 8.41 -12.49 4.41
C PRO A 12 6.90 -12.65 4.57
N LYS A 13 6.48 -13.10 5.74
CA LYS A 13 5.06 -13.14 6.10
C LYS A 13 4.61 -11.69 6.26
N SER A 14 3.78 -11.20 5.34
CA SER A 14 3.10 -9.93 5.52
C SER A 14 1.95 -10.15 6.49
N GLU A 15 2.16 -9.82 7.76
CA GLU A 15 1.10 -9.89 8.76
C GLU A 15 0.24 -8.62 8.70
N PRO A 16 -1.09 -8.73 8.55
CA PRO A 16 -1.96 -7.57 8.59
C PRO A 16 -1.93 -6.94 9.99
N VAL A 17 -1.55 -5.67 10.07
CA VAL A 17 -1.54 -4.90 11.33
C VAL A 17 -2.87 -4.15 11.46
N LYS A 18 -3.59 -4.39 12.56
CA LYS A 18 -4.81 -3.64 12.89
C LYS A 18 -4.44 -2.35 13.63
N LEU A 19 -4.88 -1.21 13.08
CA LEU A 19 -4.74 0.10 13.71
C LEU A 19 -6.13 0.67 14.03
N THR A 20 -6.32 1.15 15.25
CA THR A 20 -7.52 1.89 15.66
C THR A 20 -7.24 3.39 15.61
N VAL A 21 -8.08 4.15 14.92
CA VAL A 21 -7.96 5.61 14.81
C VAL A 21 -9.25 6.29 15.24
N THR A 22 -9.14 7.46 15.86
CA THR A 22 -10.28 8.31 16.17
C THR A 22 -10.47 9.31 15.03
N LEU A 23 -11.67 9.37 14.46
CA LEU A 23 -12.03 10.32 13.40
C LEU A 23 -13.09 11.29 13.91
N SER A 24 -13.10 12.51 13.37
CA SER A 24 -14.25 13.41 13.56
C SER A 24 -15.49 12.85 12.84
N ALA A 25 -16.67 13.21 13.34
CA ALA A 25 -17.93 12.81 12.70
C ALA A 25 -18.02 13.32 11.25
N GLU A 26 -17.53 14.54 11.00
CA GLU A 26 -17.49 15.15 9.67
C GLU A 26 -16.62 14.36 8.68
N LEU A 27 -15.43 13.93 9.13
CA LEU A 27 -14.53 13.14 8.29
C LEU A 27 -15.15 11.78 7.96
N LYS A 28 -15.78 11.12 8.95
CA LYS A 28 -16.49 9.86 8.70
C LYS A 28 -17.63 10.02 7.69
N ALA A 29 -18.47 11.05 7.83
CA ALA A 29 -19.55 11.32 6.88
C ALA A 29 -19.03 11.60 5.46
N THR A 30 -17.89 12.28 5.35
CA THR A 30 -17.23 12.55 4.06
C THR A 30 -16.70 11.26 3.43
N LEU A 31 -16.06 10.37 4.22
CA LEU A 31 -15.59 9.07 3.74
C LEU A 31 -16.74 8.17 3.27
N ASP A 32 -17.86 8.14 4.02
CA ASP A 32 -19.04 7.38 3.63
C ASP A 32 -19.61 7.86 2.29
N ARG A 33 -19.70 9.18 2.11
CA ARG A 33 -20.13 9.77 0.84
C ARG A 33 -19.19 9.40 -0.31
N TYR A 34 -17.88 9.43 -0.06
CA TYR A 34 -16.88 9.04 -1.06
C TYR A 34 -17.05 7.57 -1.48
N ALA A 35 -17.29 6.68 -0.52
CA ALA A 35 -17.54 5.26 -0.78
C ALA A 35 -18.79 5.03 -1.65
N VAL A 36 -19.87 5.78 -1.40
CA VAL A 36 -21.08 5.75 -2.24
C VAL A 36 -20.78 6.18 -3.68
N LEU A 37 -20.05 7.28 -3.86
CA LEU A 37 -19.68 7.78 -5.20
C LEU A 37 -18.75 6.80 -5.93
N HIS A 38 -17.82 6.18 -5.21
CA HIS A 38 -16.96 5.14 -5.77
C HIS A 38 -17.79 3.96 -6.28
N ALA A 39 -18.76 3.51 -5.49
CA ALA A 39 -19.66 2.43 -5.89
C ALA A 39 -20.53 2.76 -7.11
N GLN A 40 -20.98 4.02 -7.21
CA GLN A 40 -21.70 4.48 -8.40
C GLN A 40 -20.82 4.49 -9.65
N THR A 41 -19.53 4.81 -9.48
CA THR A 41 -18.58 4.91 -10.60
C THR A 41 -18.13 3.54 -11.11
N TYR A 42 -17.84 2.62 -10.19
CA TYR A 42 -17.23 1.31 -10.52
C TYR A 42 -18.19 0.13 -10.38
N GLY A 43 -19.43 0.36 -9.96
CA GLY A 43 -20.48 -0.67 -9.83
C GLY A 43 -20.36 -1.57 -8.61
N GLU A 44 -19.30 -1.43 -7.81
CA GLU A 44 -19.05 -2.25 -6.62
C GLU A 44 -19.15 -1.43 -5.33
N ARG A 45 -20.01 -1.90 -4.42
CA ARG A 45 -20.13 -1.29 -3.08
C ARG A 45 -18.90 -1.62 -2.25
N VAL A 46 -18.19 -0.58 -1.85
CA VAL A 46 -17.05 -0.64 -0.94
C VAL A 46 -17.36 0.16 0.32
N ASP A 47 -16.86 -0.31 1.46
CA ASP A 47 -16.89 0.44 2.72
C ASP A 47 -15.75 1.48 2.72
N ALA A 48 -16.00 2.64 3.32
CA ALA A 48 -14.97 3.61 3.67
C ALA A 48 -13.76 2.94 4.36
N ALA A 49 -13.98 1.99 5.27
CA ALA A 49 -12.91 1.28 5.97
C ALA A 49 -11.99 0.49 5.02
N ALA A 50 -12.51 -0.01 3.90
CA ALA A 50 -11.72 -0.70 2.88
C ALA A 50 -10.92 0.29 2.01
N LEU A 51 -11.43 1.50 1.82
CA LEU A 51 -10.77 2.55 1.03
C LEU A 51 -9.64 3.25 1.79
N VAL A 52 -9.79 3.43 3.11
CA VAL A 52 -8.85 4.19 3.95
C VAL A 52 -7.40 3.72 3.80
N PRO A 53 -7.05 2.40 3.87
CA PRO A 53 -5.67 1.95 3.68
C PRO A 53 -5.08 2.38 2.33
N HIS A 54 -5.84 2.23 1.24
CA HIS A 54 -5.40 2.62 -0.11
C HIS A 54 -5.23 4.13 -0.25
N MET A 55 -6.12 4.92 0.34
CA MET A 55 -6.03 6.38 0.35
C MET A 55 -4.78 6.85 1.11
N LEU A 56 -4.48 6.23 2.26
CA LEU A 56 -3.31 6.54 3.06
C LEU A 56 -2.01 6.15 2.35
N GLU A 57 -1.97 4.97 1.72
CA GLU A 57 -0.80 4.54 0.93
C GLU A 57 -0.53 5.51 -0.23
N ALA A 58 -1.57 5.87 -0.99
CA ALA A 58 -1.46 6.83 -2.08
C ALA A 58 -1.03 8.22 -1.58
N PHE A 59 -1.51 8.65 -0.41
CA PHE A 59 -1.10 9.89 0.23
C PHE A 59 0.40 9.87 0.56
N MET A 60 0.88 8.83 1.26
CA MET A 60 2.29 8.69 1.65
C MET A 60 3.23 8.61 0.43
N ALA A 61 2.83 7.90 -0.63
CA ALA A 61 3.60 7.81 -1.86
C ALA A 61 3.72 9.15 -2.62
N ARG A 62 2.72 10.02 -2.48
CA ARG A 62 2.63 11.33 -3.17
C ARG A 62 3.24 12.47 -2.35
N ASP A 63 3.40 12.31 -1.03
CA ASP A 63 4.01 13.34 -0.19
C ASP A 63 5.51 13.48 -0.48
N ARG A 64 5.86 14.46 -1.31
CA ARG A 64 7.24 14.77 -1.68
C ARG A 64 8.07 15.28 -0.50
N GLY A 65 7.45 15.95 0.47
CA GLY A 65 8.14 16.43 1.67
C GLY A 65 8.57 15.27 2.55
N PHE A 66 7.65 14.33 2.77
CA PHE A 66 7.92 13.07 3.44
C PHE A 66 9.03 12.27 2.74
N ARG A 67 8.95 12.12 1.42
CA ARG A 67 9.94 11.37 0.63
C ARG A 67 11.35 11.99 0.67
N LYS A 68 11.45 13.32 0.67
CA LYS A 68 12.75 14.02 0.78
C LYS A 68 13.39 13.84 2.15
N MET A 69 12.60 13.69 3.20
CA MET A 69 13.09 13.43 4.56
C MET A 69 13.52 11.97 4.75
N GLY A 70 12.90 11.03 4.02
CA GLY A 70 13.17 9.59 4.09
C GLY A 70 14.46 9.12 3.40
N ASP A 71 15.13 9.97 2.62
CA ASP A 71 16.40 9.62 1.94
C ASP A 71 17.62 9.70 2.89
N ASN A 72 17.48 10.36 4.04
CA ASN A 72 18.47 10.30 5.12
C ASN A 72 18.23 9.10 6.08
N GLY A 73 17.26 8.23 5.80
CA GLY A 73 16.90 7.11 6.66
C GLY A 73 15.83 6.21 6.05
N SER A 74 16.21 5.43 5.04
CA SER A 74 15.58 4.16 4.63
C SER A 74 14.06 4.04 4.82
N PHE A 75 13.26 4.67 3.97
CA PHE A 75 11.92 4.17 3.64
C PHE A 75 11.75 4.07 2.12
N SER A 76 11.98 2.88 1.58
CA SER A 76 11.64 2.53 0.20
C SER A 76 10.64 1.35 0.20
N PRO A 77 9.31 1.61 0.20
CA PRO A 77 8.31 0.55 0.16
C PRO A 77 8.21 -0.15 -1.21
N LEU A 78 8.91 0.36 -2.24
CA LEU A 78 8.69 -0.01 -3.65
C LEU A 78 9.84 -0.82 -4.29
N GLN A 79 10.78 -1.37 -3.52
CA GLN A 79 11.88 -2.20 -4.07
C GLN A 79 11.69 -3.73 -3.91
N ALA A 80 10.56 -4.21 -3.40
CA ALA A 80 10.41 -5.64 -3.13
C ALA A 80 10.18 -6.54 -4.37
N ASN A 81 10.02 -6.00 -5.59
CA ASN A 81 9.62 -6.87 -6.72
C ASN A 81 10.11 -6.48 -8.13
N ARG A 82 11.31 -5.92 -8.29
CA ARG A 82 11.92 -5.79 -9.64
C ARG A 82 13.19 -6.61 -9.75
N HIS A 83 13.05 -7.88 -10.12
CA HIS A 83 14.10 -8.64 -10.80
C HIS A 83 13.72 -8.75 -12.28
N SER A 84 14.57 -8.16 -13.12
CA SER A 84 14.53 -8.14 -14.59
C SER A 84 14.70 -9.54 -15.19
N PRO A 85 14.53 -9.67 -16.51
CA PRO A 85 15.64 -10.26 -17.25
C PRO A 85 16.15 -9.30 -18.32
N GLN A 86 17.45 -9.05 -18.25
CA GLN A 86 18.28 -8.62 -19.35
C GLN A 86 18.20 -9.71 -20.43
N HIS A 87 17.87 -9.35 -21.65
CA HIS A 87 18.04 -10.22 -22.80
C HIS A 87 19.52 -10.10 -23.21
N ASP A 88 20.28 -11.15 -22.97
CA ASP A 88 21.67 -11.28 -23.43
C ASP A 88 21.74 -11.37 -24.96
N ALA A 89 22.84 -10.83 -25.48
CA ALA A 89 23.31 -10.95 -26.86
C ALA A 89 23.78 -12.36 -27.20
#